data_AF-A0A1F0NPQ1-F1
#
_entry.id   AF-A0A1F0NPQ1-F1
#
_cell.length_a   1.000
_cell.length_b   1.000
_cell.length_c   1.000
_cell.angle_alpha   90.00
_cell.angle_beta   90.00
_cell.angle_gamma   90.00
#
_symmetry.space_group_name_H-M   'P 1'
#
loop_
_entity.id
_entity.type
_entity.pdbx_description
1 polymer ?
#
loop_
_entity_poly.entity_id
_entity_poly.type
_entity_poly.pdbx_seq_one_letter_code
_entity_poly.pdbx_strand_id
1 'polypeptide(L)' 'MNYFEKRFQQIYEKFLFSLKIYHTNPTHCETCYRDCLNEMDSLFLRHDTHDKFAKELLNCKKTFQFKVKKAYFRM' A
#
# COMPACT_ATOMS: atom_id res chain seq x y z
N MET A 1 -1.22 -18.54 -1.76
CA MET A 1 -1.50 -17.08 -1.80
C MET A 1 -0.42 -16.41 -2.64
N ASN A 2 -0.70 -15.86 -3.84
CA ASN A 2 0.40 -15.26 -4.62
C ASN A 2 0.04 -14.11 -5.58
N TYR A 3 -1.24 -13.76 -5.75
CA TYR A 3 -1.62 -12.64 -6.63
C TYR A 3 -1.66 -11.32 -5.87
N PHE A 4 -2.41 -11.28 -4.76
CA PHE A 4 -2.61 -10.05 -3.99
C PHE A 4 -1.34 -9.55 -3.30
N GLU A 5 -0.53 -10.46 -2.74
CA GLU A 5 0.75 -10.08 -2.13
C GLU A 5 1.71 -9.46 -3.15
N LYS A 6 1.84 -10.07 -4.35
CA LYS A 6 2.61 -9.49 -5.46
C LYS A 6 2.05 -8.12 -5.87
N ARG A 7 0.72 -7.96 -5.86
CA ARG A 7 0.09 -6.68 -6.21
C ARG A 7 0.38 -5.60 -5.16
N PHE A 8 0.27 -5.92 -3.87
CA PHE A 8 0.65 -5.00 -2.79
C PHE A 8 2.14 -4.65 -2.82
N GLN A 9 2.99 -5.62 -3.16
CA GLN A 9 4.41 -5.39 -3.35
C GLN A 9 4.69 -4.40 -4.50
N GLN A 10 4.04 -4.57 -5.65
CA GLN A 10 4.17 -3.63 -6.78
C GLN A 10 3.74 -2.21 -6.40
N ILE A 11 2.63 -2.06 -5.67
CA ILE A 11 2.15 -0.75 -5.19
C ILE A 11 3.19 -0.13 -4.24
N TYR A 12 3.74 -0.93 -3.33
CA TYR A 12 4.77 -0.47 -2.40
C TYR A 12 6.07 -0.06 -3.09
N GLU A 13 6.55 -0.83 -4.07
CA GLU A 13 7.75 -0.51 -4.85
C GLU A 13 7.58 0.78 -5.67
N LYS A 14 6.41 0.96 -6.30
CA LYS A 14 6.04 2.19 -6.99
C LYS A 14 6.06 3.39 -6.02
N PHE A 15 5.49 3.24 -4.82
CA PHE A 15 5.51 4.28 -3.80
C PHE A 15 6.94 4.64 -3.36
N LEU A 16 7.80 3.66 -3.10
CA LEU A 16 9.20 3.91 -2.75
C LEU A 16 9.96 4.64 -3.86
N PHE A 17 9.68 4.30 -5.11
CA PHE A 17 10.27 4.98 -6.26
C PHE A 17 9.82 6.45 -6.31
N SER A 18 8.52 6.71 -6.16
CA SER A 18 8.00 8.07 -6.09
C SER A 18 8.60 8.87 -4.93
N LEU A 19 8.71 8.30 -3.72
CA LEU A 19 9.34 8.98 -2.58
C LEU A 19 10.79 9.39 -2.88
N LYS A 20 11.57 8.54 -3.58
CA LYS A 20 12.95 8.89 -3.95
C LYS A 20 13.01 10.06 -4.92
N ILE A 21 12.11 10.11 -5.90
CA ILE A 21 12.06 11.19 -6.89
C ILE A 21 11.63 12.50 -6.25
N TYR A 22 10.58 12.46 -5.45
CA TYR A 22 9.93 13.65 -4.91
C TYR A 22 10.35 14.00 -3.49
N HIS A 23 11.48 13.47 -3.00
CA HIS A 23 11.92 13.65 -1.61
C HIS A 23 12.06 15.12 -1.18
N THR A 24 12.32 16.02 -2.13
CA THR A 24 12.41 17.48 -1.88
C THR A 24 11.06 18.21 -1.94
N ASN A 25 9.97 17.52 -2.29
CA ASN A 25 8.62 18.07 -2.40
C ASN A 25 7.64 17.34 -1.44
N PRO A 26 7.50 17.82 -0.19
CA PRO A 26 6.67 17.19 0.83
C PRO A 26 5.21 17.02 0.41
N THR A 27 4.63 17.99 -0.29
CA THR A 27 3.23 17.94 -0.77
C THR A 27 3.03 16.81 -1.77
N HIS A 28 4.01 16.57 -2.63
CA HIS A 28 3.96 15.47 -3.60
C HIS A 28 4.15 14.11 -2.94
N CYS A 29 5.02 14.02 -1.92
CA CYS A 29 5.17 12.81 -1.12
C CYS A 29 3.91 12.47 -0.32
N GLU A 30 3.22 13.46 0.26
CA GLU A 30 1.94 13.24 0.93
C GLU A 30 0.88 12.74 -0.04
N THR A 31 0.83 13.31 -1.26
CA THR A 31 -0.08 12.85 -2.32
C THR A 31 0.21 11.40 -2.70
N CYS A 32 1.48 11.05 -2.95
CA CYS A 32 1.90 9.67 -3.25
C CYS A 32 1.56 8.70 -2.11
N TYR A 33 1.68 9.14 -0.86
CA TYR A 33 1.32 8.35 0.31
C TYR A 33 -0.18 8.07 0.38
N ARG A 34 -1.03 9.09 0.19
CA ARG A 34 -2.49 8.94 0.17
C ARG A 34 -2.94 8.05 -0.99
N ASP A 35 -2.40 8.27 -2.19
CA ASP A 35 -2.74 7.49 -3.38
C ASP A 35 -2.35 6.01 -3.23
N CYS A 36 -1.17 5.73 -2.65
CA CYS A 36 -0.73 4.37 -2.35
C CYS A 36 -1.72 3.65 -1.42
N LEU A 37 -2.18 4.31 -0.35
CA LEU A 37 -3.17 3.73 0.56
C LEU A 37 -4.52 3.49 -0.12
N ASN A 38 -4.99 4.45 -0.93
CA ASN A 38 -6.24 4.34 -1.68
C ASN A 38 -6.19 3.20 -2.71
N GLU A 39 -5.06 3.00 -3.38
CA GLU A 39 -4.86 1.90 -4.34
C GLU A 39 -4.90 0.54 -3.62
N MET A 40 -4.28 0.43 -2.43
CA MET A 40 -4.37 -0.78 -1.61
C MET A 40 -5.79 -1.04 -1.08
N ASP A 41 -6.53 0.01 -0.71
CA ASP A 41 -7.91 -0.09 -0.22
C ASP A 41 -8.88 -0.51 -1.33
N SER A 42 -8.68 0.01 -2.56
CA SER A 42 -9.53 -0.29 -3.71
C SER A 42 -9.48 -1.76 -4.13
N LEU A 43 -8.39 -2.47 -3.81
CA LEU A 43 -8.28 -3.92 -4.05
C LEU A 43 -9.25 -4.76 -3.19
N PHE A 44 -9.92 -4.17 -2.21
CA PHE A 44 -10.89 -4.85 -1.33
C PHE A 44 -12.36 -4.59 -1.68
N LEU A 45 -12.67 -3.68 -2.61
CA LEU A 45 -14.04 -3.20 -2.87
C LEU A 45 -15.02 -4.26 -3.45
N ARG A 46 -14.59 -5.50 -3.69
CA ARG A 46 -15.42 -6.55 -4.33
C ARG A 46 -15.48 -7.90 -3.61
N HIS A 47 -14.89 -8.06 -2.44
CA HIS A 47 -14.92 -9.36 -1.75
C HIS A 47 -15.84 -9.32 -0.54
N ASP A 48 -16.99 -9.99 -0.67
CA ASP A 48 -17.91 -10.31 0.42
C ASP A 48 -17.14 -11.05 1.53
N THR A 49 -16.94 -10.37 2.65
CA THR A 49 -15.97 -10.74 3.68
C THR A 49 -16.58 -11.66 4.73
N HIS A 50 -16.58 -12.98 4.50
CA HIS A 50 -16.81 -13.97 5.57
C HIS A 50 -15.93 -15.24 5.49
N ASP A 51 -14.80 -15.20 4.78
CA ASP A 51 -13.95 -16.38 4.60
C ASP A 51 -12.49 -16.20 5.09
N LYS A 52 -11.79 -17.30 5.40
CA LYS A 52 -10.37 -17.29 5.87
C LYS A 52 -9.45 -16.51 4.93
N PHE A 53 -9.75 -16.55 3.64
CA PHE A 53 -9.08 -15.79 2.59
C PHE A 53 -9.10 -14.28 2.82
N ALA A 54 -10.25 -13.72 3.23
CA ALA A 54 -10.38 -12.30 3.51
C ALA A 54 -9.53 -11.86 4.72
N LYS A 55 -9.36 -12.73 5.72
CA LYS A 55 -8.50 -12.47 6.88
C LYS A 55 -7.02 -12.42 6.50
N GLU A 56 -6.55 -13.39 5.72
CA GLU A 56 -5.17 -13.41 5.23
C GLU A 56 -4.88 -12.20 4.33
N LEU A 57 -5.81 -11.85 3.45
CA LEU A 57 -5.72 -10.66 2.61
C LEU A 57 -5.66 -9.36 3.43
N LEU A 58 -6.52 -9.23 4.45
CA LEU A 58 -6.53 -8.09 5.36
C LEU A 58 -5.21 -7.97 6.14
N ASN A 59 -4.65 -9.09 6.62
CA ASN A 59 -3.35 -9.10 7.28
C ASN A 59 -2.22 -8.68 6.34
N CYS A 60 -2.26 -9.15 5.08
CA CYS A 60 -1.32 -8.73 4.04
C CYS A 60 -1.38 -7.21 3.81
N LYS A 61 -2.58 -6.66 3.60
CA LYS A 61 -2.79 -5.21 3.49
C LYS A 61 -2.25 -4.44 4.69
N LYS A 62 -2.60 -4.84 5.92
CA LYS A 62 -2.12 -4.17 7.15
C LYS A 62 -0.59 -4.14 7.21
N THR A 63 0.05 -5.23 6.79
CA THR A 63 1.52 -5.32 6.73
C THR A 63 2.10 -4.32 5.75
N PHE A 64 1.53 -4.19 4.55
CA PHE A 64 1.99 -3.23 3.56
C PHE A 64 1.68 -1.78 3.93
N GLN A 65 0.49 -1.49 4.47
CA GLN A 65 0.17 -0.16 4.99
C GLN A 65 1.13 0.27 6.11
N PHE A 66 1.54 -0.66 6.97
CA PHE A 66 2.55 -0.39 7.99
C PHE A 66 3.92 -0.08 7.37
N LYS A 67 4.34 -0.81 6.33
CA LYS A 67 5.57 -0.52 5.58
C LYS A 67 5.53 0.85 4.91
N VAL A 68 4.42 1.21 4.27
CA VAL A 68 4.19 2.51 3.63
C VAL A 68 4.29 3.65 4.65
N LYS A 69 3.58 3.54 5.78
CA LYS A 69 3.65 4.51 6.89
C LYS A 69 5.08 4.69 7.38
N LYS A 70 5.77 3.59 7.66
CA LYS A 70 7.16 3.61 8.14
C LYS A 70 8.12 4.25 7.14
N ALA A 71 7.93 4.02 5.84
CA ALA A 71 8.75 4.64 4.81
C ALA A 71 8.47 6.14 4.67
N TYR A 72 7.20 6.56 4.75
CA TYR A 72 6.81 7.96 4.71
C TYR A 72 7.38 8.77 5.89
N PHE A 73 7.22 8.28 7.13
CA PHE A 73 7.71 8.97 8.33
C PHE A 73 9.23 8.92 8.53
N ARG A 74 9.95 8.11 7.73
CA ARG A 74 11.41 8.04 7.74
C ARG A 74 12.06 8.89 6.65
N MET A 75 11.25 9.46 5.76
CA MET A 75 11.70 10.43 4.76
C MET A 75 11.93 11.78 5.43
#